data_AF-A0A1R2C4Y1-F1
#
_entry.id   AF-A0A1R2C4Y1-F1
#
_cell.length_a   1.000
_cell.length_b   1.000
_cell.length_c   1.000
_cell.angle_alpha   90.00
_cell.angle_beta   90.00
_cell.angle_gamma   90.00
#
_symmetry.space_group_name_H-M   'P 1'
#
loop_
_entity.id
_entity.type
_entity.pdbx_description
1 polymer ?
#
loop_
_entity_poly.entity_id
_entity_poly.type
_entity_poly.pdbx_seq_one_letter_code
_entity_poly.pdbx_strand_id
1 'polypeptide(L)'
;MSFIELYGLIHSPSFHQGKSIIKNLSNEIRSHIEGMFESDWELFQQKKHNKVDPSLEVLCYIDGILIGGSYELSQLALEKYKFIENTSQGTFTVEAETSYIQKISSLMKKYVLWHIKIANETEKKVVIELDIQNCPRTCENFWHLSNGFKGLCYAGSSIHRVVSDGYIEGGFINTVSGKSHCSIYGEFFDDENYSYLHDKPGVIGMSKFGRNQNGSLFYITLRPSPSLNGRMVAFGRVVEGLNTIRAVSNVQHLNQRPVDNVLITKSQNYLSVLMPAVSESRPKSYKDQGASKLENADLDTLISRREAIVKEIESTRQELEQQKILRTMISDMIAEMMA
;
A
#
# COMPACT_ATOMS: atom_id res chain seq x y z
N MET A 1 10.09 -5.40 -35.92
CA MET A 1 9.52 -4.37 -35.03
C MET A 1 10.00 -4.72 -33.64
N SER A 2 10.89 -3.91 -33.04
CA SER A 2 11.43 -4.22 -31.71
C SER A 2 10.35 -4.05 -30.64
N PHE A 3 10.44 -4.82 -29.57
CA PHE A 3 9.59 -4.70 -28.39
C PHE A 3 10.38 -4.02 -27.27
N ILE A 4 9.83 -2.93 -26.72
CA ILE A 4 10.46 -2.18 -25.62
C ILE A 4 9.69 -2.39 -24.32
N GLU A 5 10.38 -2.82 -23.28
CA GLU A 5 9.82 -2.90 -21.93
C GLU A 5 10.45 -1.82 -21.04
N LEU A 6 9.63 -1.08 -20.30
CA LEU A 6 10.08 -0.05 -19.36
C LEU A 6 9.46 -0.30 -17.99
N TYR A 7 10.32 -0.54 -17.01
CA TYR A 7 9.92 -0.70 -15.62
C TYR A 7 10.60 0.38 -14.79
N GLY A 8 9.94 0.90 -13.75
CA GLY A 8 10.59 1.86 -12.86
C GLY A 8 9.77 2.24 -11.65
N LEU A 9 10.40 3.01 -10.77
CA LEU A 9 9.72 3.68 -9.65
C LEU A 9 8.72 4.70 -10.21
N ILE A 10 7.46 4.60 -9.80
CA ILE A 10 6.41 5.49 -10.31
C ILE A 10 6.64 6.97 -9.94
N HIS A 11 7.38 7.24 -8.86
CA HIS A 11 7.74 8.58 -8.42
C HIS A 11 9.07 9.07 -9.03
N SER A 12 9.70 8.31 -9.93
CA SER A 12 10.96 8.72 -10.58
C SER A 12 10.68 9.58 -11.82
N PRO A 13 11.21 10.81 -11.91
CA PRO A 13 11.14 11.60 -13.13
C PRO A 13 11.77 10.89 -14.34
N SER A 14 12.86 10.14 -14.12
CA SER A 14 13.51 9.35 -15.18
C SER A 14 12.58 8.29 -15.77
N PHE A 15 11.70 7.69 -14.94
CA PHE A 15 10.71 6.73 -15.44
C PHE A 15 9.72 7.40 -16.39
N HIS A 16 9.25 8.61 -16.05
CA HIS A 16 8.31 9.37 -16.89
C HIS A 16 8.97 9.92 -18.15
N GLN A 17 10.25 10.27 -18.11
CA GLN A 17 11.03 10.57 -19.31
C GLN A 17 11.05 9.37 -20.27
N GLY A 18 11.41 8.18 -19.77
CA GLY A 18 11.40 6.96 -20.59
C GLY A 18 10.02 6.65 -21.16
N LYS A 19 8.96 6.83 -20.34
CA LYS A 19 7.57 6.66 -20.76
C LYS A 19 7.17 7.64 -21.86
N SER A 20 7.61 8.90 -21.79
CA SER A 20 7.37 9.91 -22.82
C SER A 20 8.06 9.55 -24.14
N ILE A 21 9.32 9.13 -24.08
CA ILE A 21 10.07 8.65 -25.26
C ILE A 21 9.30 7.52 -25.94
N ILE A 22 8.92 6.48 -25.21
CA ILE A 22 8.22 5.32 -25.79
C ILE A 22 6.86 5.71 -26.37
N LYS A 23 6.11 6.60 -25.71
CA LYS A 23 4.82 7.09 -26.22
C LYS A 23 4.96 7.81 -27.56
N ASN A 24 6.01 8.61 -27.73
CA ASN A 24 6.27 9.32 -28.98
C ASN A 24 6.78 8.38 -30.09
N LEU A 25 7.36 7.23 -29.74
CA LEU A 25 7.76 6.17 -30.68
C LEU A 25 6.65 5.12 -30.94
N SER A 26 5.47 5.27 -30.35
CA SER A 26 4.44 4.21 -30.29
C SER A 26 3.89 3.75 -31.63
N ASN A 27 3.94 4.58 -32.67
CA ASN A 27 3.54 4.18 -34.03
C ASN A 27 4.55 3.22 -34.69
N GLU A 28 5.77 3.12 -34.15
CA GLU A 28 6.88 2.37 -34.74
C GLU A 28 7.28 1.14 -33.90
N ILE A 29 6.77 1.02 -32.67
CA ILE A 29 7.28 0.07 -31.66
C ILE A 29 6.13 -0.46 -30.79
N ARG A 30 6.17 -1.77 -30.48
CA ARG A 30 5.34 -2.35 -29.42
C ARG A 30 6.01 -2.14 -28.06
N SER A 31 5.24 -1.84 -27.02
CA SER A 31 5.83 -1.62 -25.69
C SER A 31 5.01 -2.11 -24.52
N HIS A 32 5.70 -2.36 -23.40
CA HIS A 32 5.14 -2.55 -22.07
C HIS A 32 5.74 -1.51 -21.12
N ILE A 33 4.90 -0.81 -20.35
CA ILE A 33 5.35 0.23 -19.42
C ILE A 33 4.70 -0.02 -18.06
N GLU A 34 5.50 -0.17 -17.01
CA GLU A 34 5.01 -0.48 -15.67
C GLU A 34 5.73 0.32 -14.59
N GLY A 35 4.97 1.21 -13.94
CA GLY A 35 5.44 1.99 -12.79
C GLY A 35 5.07 1.30 -11.47
N MET A 36 6.05 1.08 -10.60
CA MET A 36 5.94 0.33 -9.34
C MET A 36 6.12 1.22 -8.12
N PHE A 37 5.57 0.81 -6.97
CA PHE A 37 5.96 1.39 -5.68
C PHE A 37 7.33 0.88 -5.26
N GLU A 38 8.01 1.54 -4.31
CA GLU A 38 9.36 1.20 -3.84
C GLU A 38 9.51 -0.30 -3.49
N SER A 39 8.58 -0.84 -2.69
CA SER A 39 8.62 -2.26 -2.30
C SER A 39 8.47 -3.23 -3.48
N ASP A 40 7.62 -2.91 -4.46
CA ASP A 40 7.41 -3.73 -5.65
C ASP A 40 8.62 -3.65 -6.58
N TRP A 41 9.21 -2.45 -6.71
CA TRP A 41 10.42 -2.21 -7.48
C TRP A 41 11.60 -3.02 -6.96
N GLU A 42 11.80 -3.01 -5.65
CA GLU A 42 12.89 -3.75 -5.03
C GLU A 42 12.75 -5.27 -5.25
N LEU A 43 11.53 -5.81 -5.07
CA LEU A 43 11.25 -7.22 -5.33
C LEU A 43 11.41 -7.56 -6.82
N PHE A 44 11.05 -6.64 -7.72
CA PHE A 44 11.24 -6.80 -9.15
C PHE A 44 12.73 -6.88 -9.52
N GLN A 45 13.56 -5.96 -9.01
CA GLN A 45 15.01 -5.98 -9.22
C GLN A 45 15.65 -7.26 -8.69
N GLN A 46 15.27 -7.71 -7.48
CA GLN A 46 15.78 -8.96 -6.89
C GLN A 46 15.47 -10.18 -7.77
N LYS A 47 14.27 -10.25 -8.35
CA LYS A 47 13.86 -11.35 -9.26
C LYS A 47 14.61 -11.35 -10.59
N LYS A 48 15.10 -10.20 -11.06
CA LYS A 48 15.89 -10.10 -12.30
C LYS A 48 17.38 -10.51 -12.11
N HIS A 49 17.76 -10.97 -10.91
CA HIS A 49 19.11 -11.42 -10.49
C HIS A 49 20.20 -10.32 -10.59
N ASN A 50 21.42 -10.59 -10.08
CA ASN A 50 22.60 -9.68 -9.93
C ASN A 50 23.13 -9.00 -11.23
N LYS A 51 22.34 -8.94 -12.31
CA LYS A 51 22.70 -8.32 -13.59
C LYS A 51 22.26 -6.86 -13.70
N VAL A 52 21.66 -6.30 -12.66
CA VAL A 52 21.11 -4.96 -12.65
C VAL A 52 21.74 -4.13 -11.54
N ASP A 53 22.14 -2.91 -11.86
CA ASP A 53 22.59 -1.93 -10.87
C ASP A 53 21.39 -1.55 -9.96
N PRO A 54 21.47 -1.82 -8.64
CA PRO A 54 20.38 -1.53 -7.71
C PRO A 54 20.10 -0.03 -7.54
N SER A 55 21.03 0.85 -7.96
CA SER A 55 20.83 2.30 -7.92
C SER A 55 19.90 2.82 -9.03
N LEU A 56 19.63 2.02 -10.05
CA LEU A 56 18.74 2.41 -11.12
C LEU A 56 17.29 2.44 -10.65
N GLU A 57 16.62 3.57 -10.86
CA GLU A 57 15.19 3.73 -10.61
C GLU A 57 14.32 3.31 -11.81
N VAL A 58 14.97 2.99 -12.93
CA VAL A 58 14.34 2.69 -14.22
C VAL A 58 15.16 1.63 -14.95
N LEU A 59 14.49 0.67 -15.56
CA LEU A 59 15.09 -0.36 -16.40
C LEU A 59 14.35 -0.43 -17.72
N CYS A 60 15.11 -0.33 -18.80
CA CYS A 60 14.63 -0.47 -20.16
C CYS A 60 15.22 -1.73 -20.81
N TYR A 61 14.35 -2.54 -21.41
CA TYR A 61 14.73 -3.73 -22.17
C TYR A 61 14.28 -3.58 -23.62
N ILE A 62 15.08 -4.11 -24.54
CA ILE A 62 14.72 -4.25 -25.95
C ILE A 62 14.81 -5.72 -26.31
N ASP A 63 13.69 -6.29 -26.76
CA ASP A 63 13.59 -7.68 -27.15
C ASP A 63 14.15 -8.63 -26.05
N GLY A 64 13.89 -8.29 -24.78
CA GLY A 64 14.34 -9.01 -23.58
C GLY A 64 15.77 -8.69 -23.10
N ILE A 65 16.51 -7.83 -23.80
CA ILE A 65 17.89 -7.45 -23.45
C ILE A 65 17.89 -6.11 -22.70
N LEU A 66 18.45 -6.08 -21.49
CA LEU A 66 18.61 -4.85 -20.71
C LEU A 66 19.54 -3.89 -21.44
N ILE A 67 19.08 -2.67 -21.72
CA ILE A 67 19.91 -1.62 -22.31
C ILE A 67 20.39 -0.59 -21.30
N GLY A 68 19.74 -0.47 -20.14
CA GLY A 68 20.04 0.55 -19.13
C GLY A 68 18.77 1.20 -18.59
N GLY A 69 18.84 2.50 -18.27
CA GLY A 69 17.73 3.31 -17.78
C GLY A 69 17.16 4.24 -18.86
N SER A 70 16.66 5.40 -18.44
CA SER A 70 16.08 6.40 -19.36
C SER A 70 17.14 7.08 -20.23
N TYR A 71 18.39 7.15 -19.78
CA TYR A 71 19.50 7.73 -20.53
C TYR A 71 19.83 6.89 -21.77
N GLU A 72 20.06 5.59 -21.62
CA GLU A 72 20.36 4.68 -22.73
C GLU A 72 19.18 4.57 -23.70
N LEU A 73 17.95 4.61 -23.20
CA LEU A 73 16.76 4.71 -24.03
C LEU A 73 16.73 6.02 -24.84
N SER A 74 17.16 7.14 -24.27
CA SER A 74 17.26 8.44 -24.97
C SER A 74 18.31 8.40 -26.08
N GLN A 75 19.48 7.80 -25.83
CA GLN A 75 20.51 7.62 -26.86
C GLN A 75 20.00 6.77 -28.01
N LEU A 76 19.32 5.66 -27.69
CA LEU A 76 18.70 4.80 -28.70
C LEU A 76 17.63 5.52 -29.51
N ALA A 77 16.80 6.34 -28.87
CA ALA A 77 15.78 7.14 -29.53
C ALA A 77 16.38 8.12 -30.55
N LEU A 78 17.48 8.77 -30.16
CA LEU A 78 18.23 9.67 -31.04
C LEU A 78 18.89 8.93 -32.20
N GLU A 79 19.60 7.83 -31.93
CA GLU A 79 20.38 7.14 -32.95
C GLU A 79 19.48 6.47 -34.00
N LYS A 80 18.46 5.74 -33.55
CA LYS A 80 17.62 4.88 -34.40
C LYS A 80 16.43 5.61 -35.00
N TYR A 81 15.79 6.49 -34.23
CA TYR A 81 14.52 7.13 -34.60
C TYR A 81 14.65 8.64 -34.84
N LYS A 82 15.85 9.20 -34.66
CA LYS A 82 16.12 10.65 -34.78
C LYS A 82 15.19 11.48 -33.89
N PHE A 83 14.76 10.90 -32.77
CA PHE A 83 13.88 11.53 -31.80
C PHE A 83 14.68 12.08 -30.62
N ILE A 84 14.36 13.30 -30.18
CA ILE A 84 14.95 13.93 -28.99
C ILE A 84 13.80 14.32 -28.06
N GLU A 85 13.88 13.85 -26.82
CA GLU A 85 12.96 14.26 -25.76
C GLU A 85 13.39 15.63 -25.21
N ASN A 86 12.68 16.69 -25.62
CA ASN A 86 12.97 18.08 -25.25
C ASN A 86 12.15 18.55 -24.04
N THR A 87 11.33 17.68 -23.46
CA THR A 87 10.52 18.01 -22.29
C THR A 87 11.41 18.31 -21.07
N SER A 88 11.07 19.34 -20.32
CA SER A 88 11.87 19.78 -19.18
C SER A 88 11.84 18.78 -18.02
N GLN A 89 12.93 18.69 -17.26
CA GLN A 89 12.98 17.84 -16.06
C GLN A 89 11.86 18.17 -15.05
N GLY A 90 11.51 19.46 -14.92
CA GLY A 90 10.42 19.90 -14.04
C GLY A 90 9.06 19.33 -14.45
N THR A 91 8.81 19.17 -15.75
CA THR A 91 7.59 18.52 -16.26
C THR A 91 7.53 17.05 -15.82
N PHE A 92 8.64 16.32 -15.93
CA PHE A 92 8.67 14.91 -15.48
C PHE A 92 8.54 14.75 -13.97
N THR A 93 9.02 15.72 -13.17
CA THR A 93 8.75 15.75 -11.72
C THR A 93 7.25 15.87 -11.45
N VAL A 94 6.55 16.78 -12.13
CA VAL A 94 5.09 16.94 -12.00
C VAL A 94 4.35 15.70 -12.46
N GLU A 95 4.78 15.07 -13.56
CA GLU A 95 4.19 13.81 -14.04
C GLU A 95 4.41 12.64 -13.07
N ALA A 96 5.56 12.60 -12.41
CA ALA A 96 5.87 11.61 -11.38
C ALA A 96 4.94 11.74 -10.18
N GLU A 97 4.81 12.94 -9.63
CA GLU A 97 3.89 13.24 -8.54
C GLU A 97 2.43 12.94 -8.93
N THR A 98 2.01 13.37 -10.13
CA THR A 98 0.65 13.16 -10.63
C THR A 98 0.34 11.67 -10.80
N SER A 99 1.23 10.91 -11.45
CA SER A 99 1.04 9.48 -11.67
C SER A 99 1.02 8.70 -10.36
N TYR A 100 1.85 9.11 -9.39
CA TYR A 100 1.88 8.54 -8.06
C TYR A 100 0.56 8.77 -7.30
N ILE A 101 0.08 10.02 -7.25
CA ILE A 101 -1.19 10.38 -6.62
C ILE A 101 -2.35 9.63 -7.28
N GLN A 102 -2.36 9.53 -8.61
CA GLN A 102 -3.37 8.77 -9.35
C GLN A 102 -3.38 7.29 -8.95
N LYS A 103 -2.20 6.67 -8.80
CA LYS A 103 -2.09 5.27 -8.38
C LYS A 103 -2.61 5.05 -6.96
N ILE A 104 -2.25 5.94 -6.02
CA ILE A 104 -2.73 5.90 -4.63
C ILE A 104 -4.23 6.20 -4.52
N SER A 105 -4.77 7.08 -5.36
CA SER A 105 -6.18 7.49 -5.30
C SER A 105 -7.13 6.46 -5.92
N SER A 106 -6.66 5.28 -6.31
CA SER A 106 -7.54 4.23 -6.84
C SER A 106 -8.62 3.87 -5.80
N LEU A 107 -9.89 3.88 -6.23
CA LEU A 107 -11.09 3.93 -5.38
C LEU A 107 -11.27 2.78 -4.37
N MET A 108 -10.38 1.79 -4.33
CA MET A 108 -10.54 0.56 -3.57
C MET A 108 -9.42 0.27 -2.56
N LYS A 109 -8.50 1.21 -2.32
CA LYS A 109 -7.40 1.03 -1.36
C LYS A 109 -7.30 2.21 -0.39
N LYS A 110 -6.80 1.93 0.81
CA LYS A 110 -6.53 2.91 1.87
C LYS A 110 -5.03 2.90 2.12
N TYR A 111 -4.44 4.08 2.27
CA TYR A 111 -3.00 4.24 2.50
C TYR A 111 -2.74 5.02 3.79
N VAL A 112 -1.96 4.43 4.69
CA VAL A 112 -1.54 5.06 5.95
C VAL A 112 -0.11 5.54 5.81
N LEU A 113 0.14 6.79 6.21
CA LEU A 113 1.47 7.35 6.33
C LEU A 113 1.94 7.27 7.78
N TRP A 114 3.11 6.70 7.99
CA TRP A 114 3.86 6.76 9.23
C TRP A 114 5.15 7.57 9.08
N HIS A 115 5.48 8.29 10.15
CA HIS A 115 6.83 8.76 10.39
C HIS A 115 7.42 7.92 11.52
N ILE A 116 8.53 7.24 11.24
CA ILE A 116 9.24 6.41 12.21
C ILE A 116 10.52 7.13 12.62
N LYS A 117 10.77 7.18 13.92
CA LYS A 117 12.00 7.71 14.51
C LYS A 117 12.71 6.61 15.29
N ILE A 118 13.97 6.35 14.94
CA ILE A 118 14.87 5.43 15.64
C ILE A 118 15.81 6.27 16.50
N ALA A 119 15.78 6.08 17.81
CA ALA A 119 16.55 6.88 18.78
C ALA A 119 16.41 8.39 18.52
N ASN A 120 17.52 9.06 18.21
CA ASN A 120 17.60 10.48 17.91
C ASN A 120 17.80 10.78 16.41
N GLU A 121 17.60 9.79 15.54
CA GLU A 121 17.70 9.98 14.09
C GLU A 121 16.56 10.86 13.54
N THR A 122 16.71 11.26 12.27
CA THR A 122 15.66 11.93 11.50
C THR A 122 14.47 11.00 11.27
N GLU A 123 13.27 11.59 11.22
CA GLU A 123 12.05 10.84 10.91
C GLU A 123 12.11 10.30 9.48
N LYS A 124 11.79 9.01 9.33
CA LYS A 124 11.72 8.31 8.05
C LYS A 124 10.27 7.96 7.74
N LYS A 125 9.87 8.15 6.48
CA LYS A 125 8.50 7.85 6.03
C LYS A 125 8.33 6.36 5.77
N VAL A 126 7.14 5.85 6.09
CA VAL A 126 6.66 4.52 5.70
C VAL A 126 5.23 4.68 5.23
N VAL A 127 4.91 4.12 4.06
CA VAL A 127 3.55 4.12 3.51
C VAL A 127 3.03 2.69 3.50
N ILE A 128 1.84 2.48 4.04
CA ILE A 128 1.21 1.17 4.20
C ILE A 128 -0.09 1.14 3.41
N GLU A 129 -0.21 0.17 2.50
CA GLU A 129 -1.43 -0.15 1.76
C GLU A 129 -2.27 -1.16 2.56
N LEU A 130 -3.57 -0.89 2.68
CA LEU A 130 -4.55 -1.75 3.35
C LEU A 130 -5.42 -2.50 2.33
N ASP A 131 -5.59 -3.81 2.54
CA ASP A 131 -6.42 -4.67 1.71
C ASP A 131 -7.87 -4.79 2.21
N ILE A 132 -8.57 -3.66 2.10
CA ILE A 132 -9.95 -3.48 2.58
C ILE A 132 -10.92 -4.50 1.95
N GLN A 133 -10.63 -4.99 0.74
CA GLN A 133 -11.50 -5.95 0.05
C GLN A 133 -11.55 -7.30 0.76
N ASN A 134 -10.42 -7.77 1.28
CA ASN A 134 -10.32 -9.08 1.92
C ASN A 134 -10.46 -9.02 3.44
N CYS A 135 -10.05 -7.91 4.06
CA CYS A 135 -10.09 -7.72 5.52
C CYS A 135 -10.71 -6.36 5.91
N PRO A 136 -11.97 -6.04 5.53
CA PRO A 136 -12.55 -4.73 5.77
C PRO A 136 -12.57 -4.33 7.25
N ARG A 137 -12.97 -5.21 8.18
CA ARG A 137 -13.07 -4.89 9.61
C ARG A 137 -11.68 -4.65 10.23
N THR A 138 -10.71 -5.48 9.87
CA THR A 138 -9.32 -5.35 10.32
C THR A 138 -8.68 -4.06 9.79
N CYS A 139 -8.91 -3.76 8.51
CA CYS A 139 -8.42 -2.54 7.87
C CYS A 139 -9.07 -1.29 8.46
N GLU A 140 -10.36 -1.31 8.78
CA GLU A 140 -11.02 -0.18 9.46
C GLU A 140 -10.46 0.08 10.85
N ASN A 141 -10.26 -0.97 11.65
CA ASN A 141 -9.62 -0.85 12.95
C ASN A 141 -8.24 -0.18 12.82
N PHE A 142 -7.39 -0.73 11.95
CA PHE A 142 -6.06 -0.16 11.74
C PHE A 142 -6.14 1.28 11.23
N TRP A 143 -6.97 1.55 10.23
CA TRP A 143 -7.16 2.88 9.66
C TRP A 143 -7.57 3.93 10.68
N HIS A 144 -8.58 3.64 11.50
CA HIS A 144 -9.07 4.58 12.50
C HIS A 144 -8.06 4.82 13.62
N LEU A 145 -7.37 3.76 14.08
CA LEU A 145 -6.25 3.90 15.02
C LEU A 145 -5.08 4.69 14.40
N SER A 146 -4.88 4.59 13.09
CA SER A 146 -3.89 5.39 12.39
C SER A 146 -4.25 6.87 12.30
N ASN A 147 -5.54 7.23 12.37
CA ASN A 147 -6.01 8.61 12.23
C ASN A 147 -6.36 9.29 13.57
N GLY A 148 -6.25 8.56 14.68
CA GLY A 148 -6.75 9.02 15.98
C GLY A 148 -8.27 8.79 16.09
N PHE A 149 -8.66 7.80 16.87
CA PHE A 149 -10.07 7.48 17.13
C PHE A 149 -10.36 7.55 18.63
N LYS A 150 -11.14 8.53 19.07
CA LYS A 150 -11.53 8.70 20.50
C LYS A 150 -10.32 8.66 21.46
N GLY A 151 -9.21 9.30 21.07
CA GLY A 151 -7.96 9.33 21.84
C GLY A 151 -7.04 8.12 21.64
N LEU A 152 -7.46 7.12 20.86
CA LEU A 152 -6.66 5.96 20.48
C LEU A 152 -5.85 6.29 19.22
N CYS A 153 -4.52 6.19 19.28
CA CYS A 153 -3.68 6.48 18.12
C CYS A 153 -2.38 5.67 18.08
N TYR A 154 -1.95 5.29 16.87
CA TYR A 154 -0.61 4.74 16.66
C TYR A 154 0.50 5.79 16.78
N ALA A 155 0.19 7.07 16.55
CA ALA A 155 1.16 8.14 16.80
C ALA A 155 1.51 8.17 18.30
N GLY A 156 2.81 8.18 18.61
CA GLY A 156 3.36 8.05 19.95
C GLY A 156 3.58 6.62 20.43
N SER A 157 3.09 5.60 19.72
CA SER A 157 3.35 4.20 20.07
C SER A 157 4.75 3.76 19.63
N SER A 158 5.30 2.76 20.31
CA SER A 158 6.61 2.18 20.00
C SER A 158 6.51 0.88 19.22
N ILE A 159 7.58 0.57 18.48
CA ILE A 159 7.89 -0.80 18.08
C ILE A 159 8.60 -1.43 19.28
N HIS A 160 7.87 -2.27 20.02
CA HIS A 160 8.34 -2.82 21.30
C HIS A 160 9.07 -4.16 21.15
N ARG A 161 8.96 -4.80 19.98
CA ARG A 161 9.55 -6.12 19.75
C ARG A 161 10.10 -6.28 18.33
N VAL A 162 11.29 -6.86 18.25
CA VAL A 162 12.03 -7.20 17.02
C VAL A 162 12.36 -8.69 17.08
N VAL A 163 11.73 -9.48 16.23
CA VAL A 163 12.09 -10.87 16.00
C VAL A 163 13.00 -10.92 14.79
N SER A 164 14.31 -11.01 15.02
CA SER A 164 15.33 -11.12 13.97
C SER A 164 14.96 -12.21 12.97
N ASP A 165 15.06 -11.89 11.68
CA ASP A 165 14.65 -12.77 10.57
C ASP A 165 13.20 -13.27 10.68
N GLY A 166 12.32 -12.51 11.32
CA GLY A 166 10.89 -12.80 11.42
C GLY A 166 10.09 -11.56 11.08
N TYR A 167 9.78 -10.78 12.10
CA TYR A 167 8.93 -9.60 12.00
C TYR A 167 9.26 -8.59 13.12
N ILE A 168 8.91 -7.33 12.90
CA ILE A 168 8.83 -6.33 13.96
C ILE A 168 7.40 -6.22 14.45
N GLU A 169 7.19 -5.88 15.71
CA GLU A 169 5.87 -5.81 16.35
C GLU A 169 5.73 -4.52 17.15
N GLY A 170 4.56 -3.89 17.00
CA GLY A 170 4.22 -2.61 17.62
C GLY A 170 2.74 -2.53 17.93
N GLY A 171 2.26 -1.34 18.27
CA GLY A 171 0.82 -1.08 18.40
C GLY A 171 0.29 -1.12 19.83
N PHE A 172 1.16 -1.04 20.84
CA PHE A 172 0.72 -0.62 22.18
C PHE A 172 0.37 0.86 22.14
N ILE A 173 -0.92 1.13 21.95
CA ILE A 173 -1.48 2.49 21.99
C ILE A 173 -1.85 2.87 23.42
N ASN A 174 -1.68 4.15 23.75
CA ASN A 174 -2.10 4.68 25.05
C ASN A 174 -3.62 4.88 25.07
N THR A 175 -4.27 4.50 26.17
CA THR A 175 -5.70 4.80 26.40
C THR A 175 -5.86 5.66 27.64
N VAL A 176 -6.92 6.48 27.67
CA VAL A 176 -7.30 7.27 28.87
C VAL A 176 -7.58 6.37 30.07
N SER A 177 -8.00 5.13 29.83
CA SER A 177 -8.27 4.13 30.87
C SER A 177 -7.03 3.41 31.42
N GLY A 178 -5.84 3.66 30.86
CA GLY A 178 -4.61 2.95 31.21
C GLY A 178 -4.48 1.54 30.64
N LYS A 179 -5.53 0.97 30.02
CA LYS A 179 -5.39 -0.27 29.21
C LYS A 179 -4.50 0.01 28.01
N SER A 180 -3.43 -0.74 27.81
CA SER A 180 -2.73 -0.78 26.52
C SER A 180 -3.33 -1.93 25.71
N HIS A 181 -3.47 -1.75 24.40
CA HIS A 181 -4.07 -2.72 23.47
C HIS A 181 -5.60 -2.86 23.52
N CYS A 182 -6.29 -2.18 22.62
CA CYS A 182 -7.72 -2.30 22.36
C CYS A 182 -8.04 -2.02 20.89
N SER A 183 -9.25 -2.29 20.46
CA SER A 183 -9.74 -2.00 19.10
C SER A 183 -10.70 -0.81 19.08
N ILE A 184 -11.06 -0.34 17.89
CA ILE A 184 -12.13 0.65 17.74
C ILE A 184 -13.52 0.10 18.09
N TYR A 185 -13.65 -1.22 18.21
CA TYR A 185 -14.90 -1.94 18.47
C TYR A 185 -15.09 -2.29 19.94
N GLY A 186 -14.16 -1.91 20.82
CA GLY A 186 -14.09 -2.37 22.21
C GLY A 186 -12.75 -3.03 22.49
N GLU A 187 -12.71 -4.05 23.33
CA GLU A 187 -11.44 -4.67 23.71
C GLU A 187 -10.80 -5.45 22.55
N PHE A 188 -11.54 -6.39 21.96
CA PHE A 188 -11.04 -7.25 20.88
C PHE A 188 -12.06 -7.47 19.76
N PHE A 189 -11.57 -7.95 18.60
CA PHE A 189 -12.37 -8.47 17.51
C PHE A 189 -11.79 -9.79 16.94
N ASP A 190 -12.65 -10.57 16.29
CA ASP A 190 -12.31 -11.89 15.74
C ASP A 190 -11.34 -11.83 14.56
N ASP A 191 -10.70 -12.96 14.25
CA ASP A 191 -9.94 -13.11 13.02
C ASP A 191 -10.91 -13.03 11.81
N GLU A 192 -10.54 -12.25 10.79
CA GLU A 192 -11.43 -11.98 9.66
C GLU A 192 -11.18 -12.91 8.46
N ASN A 193 -9.94 -12.94 7.94
CA ASN A 193 -9.58 -13.72 6.77
C ASN A 193 -8.08 -14.08 6.79
N TYR A 194 -7.70 -15.15 6.08
CA TYR A 194 -6.32 -15.59 5.89
C TYR A 194 -5.91 -15.67 4.41
N SER A 195 -6.65 -15.00 3.52
CA SER A 195 -6.39 -14.98 2.07
C SER A 195 -5.10 -14.25 1.70
N TYR A 196 -4.72 -13.24 2.48
CA TYR A 196 -3.45 -12.53 2.27
C TYR A 196 -2.28 -13.36 2.83
N LEU A 197 -1.34 -13.72 1.96
CA LEU A 197 -0.21 -14.58 2.32
C LEU A 197 0.99 -13.77 2.81
N HIS A 198 1.77 -14.38 3.70
CA HIS A 198 3.05 -13.85 4.17
C HIS A 198 4.18 -14.25 3.23
N ASP A 199 4.07 -13.91 1.95
CA ASP A 199 4.95 -14.39 0.87
C ASP A 199 6.15 -13.47 0.58
N LYS A 200 6.23 -12.31 1.24
CA LYS A 200 7.27 -11.28 1.03
C LYS A 200 7.57 -10.49 2.31
N PRO A 201 8.71 -9.77 2.36
CA PRO A 201 8.93 -8.74 3.37
C PRO A 201 7.90 -7.60 3.25
N GLY A 202 7.63 -6.93 4.36
CA GLY A 202 6.73 -5.79 4.42
C GLY A 202 5.25 -6.13 4.54
N VAL A 203 4.87 -7.39 4.69
CA VAL A 203 3.46 -7.77 4.94
C VAL A 203 3.09 -7.33 6.36
N ILE A 204 1.98 -6.58 6.49
CA ILE A 204 1.46 -6.15 7.79
C ILE A 204 0.26 -7.02 8.20
N GLY A 205 0.25 -7.43 9.47
CA GLY A 205 -0.83 -8.23 10.04
C GLY A 205 -1.09 -7.95 11.50
N MET A 206 -2.19 -8.49 12.03
CA MET A 206 -2.61 -8.28 13.42
C MET A 206 -1.92 -9.26 14.35
N SER A 207 -1.23 -8.72 15.34
CA SER A 207 -0.77 -9.48 16.50
C SER A 207 -1.92 -9.61 17.50
N LYS A 208 -2.00 -10.75 18.18
CA LYS A 208 -3.11 -11.09 19.10
C LYS A 208 -2.62 -11.81 20.34
N PHE A 209 -3.31 -11.62 21.45
CA PHE A 209 -3.03 -12.33 22.70
C PHE A 209 -3.53 -13.77 22.70
N GLY A 210 -4.62 -14.03 21.98
CA GLY A 210 -5.24 -15.33 21.86
C GLY A 210 -6.01 -15.44 20.55
N ARG A 211 -6.55 -16.64 20.27
CA ARG A 211 -7.42 -16.84 19.11
C ARG A 211 -8.59 -15.85 19.18
N ASN A 212 -8.87 -15.15 18.08
CA ASN A 212 -9.93 -14.15 17.99
C ASN A 212 -9.82 -12.96 18.97
N GLN A 213 -8.60 -12.63 19.42
CA GLN A 213 -8.36 -11.49 20.31
C GLN A 213 -7.49 -10.43 19.62
N ASN A 214 -7.96 -9.92 18.48
CA ASN A 214 -7.27 -8.84 17.76
C ASN A 214 -7.63 -7.49 18.39
N GLY A 215 -6.62 -6.67 18.66
CA GLY A 215 -6.78 -5.32 19.21
C GLY A 215 -6.07 -4.30 18.32
N SER A 216 -5.08 -3.61 18.89
CA SER A 216 -4.22 -2.65 18.18
C SER A 216 -2.82 -3.17 17.86
N LEU A 217 -2.43 -4.35 18.34
CA LEU A 217 -1.08 -4.87 18.10
C LEU A 217 -0.96 -5.30 16.64
N PHE A 218 0.16 -4.96 16.01
CA PHE A 218 0.45 -5.34 14.64
C PHE A 218 1.86 -5.90 14.54
N TYR A 219 2.13 -6.64 13.47
CA TYR A 219 3.48 -7.02 13.05
C TYR A 219 3.73 -6.63 11.59
N ILE A 220 5.00 -6.43 11.24
CA ILE A 220 5.46 -6.26 9.84
C ILE A 220 6.56 -7.29 9.58
N THR A 221 6.37 -8.13 8.56
CA THR A 221 7.33 -9.18 8.21
C THR A 221 8.64 -8.60 7.66
N LEU A 222 9.76 -9.22 8.02
CA LEU A 222 11.09 -8.87 7.49
C LEU A 222 11.50 -9.78 6.33
N ARG A 223 10.77 -10.87 6.11
CA ARG A 223 10.95 -11.86 5.05
C ARG A 223 9.67 -12.67 4.81
N PRO A 224 9.59 -13.49 3.74
CA PRO A 224 8.50 -14.46 3.59
C PRO A 224 8.38 -15.33 4.85
N SER A 225 7.19 -15.34 5.45
CA SER A 225 6.89 -15.96 6.74
C SER A 225 5.67 -16.90 6.65
N PRO A 226 5.72 -17.95 5.81
CA PRO A 226 4.57 -18.83 5.57
C PRO A 226 4.08 -19.58 6.82
N SER A 227 4.88 -19.67 7.88
CA SER A 227 4.48 -20.20 9.18
C SER A 227 3.36 -19.40 9.87
N LEU A 228 3.12 -18.15 9.45
CA LEU A 228 2.04 -17.30 9.94
C LEU A 228 0.72 -17.49 9.16
N ASN A 229 0.78 -18.10 7.97
CA ASN A 229 -0.41 -18.31 7.13
C ASN A 229 -1.43 -19.19 7.86
N GLY A 230 -2.72 -18.81 7.78
CA GLY A 230 -3.81 -19.50 8.47
C GLY A 230 -3.79 -19.37 10.00
N ARG A 231 -2.86 -18.60 10.57
CA ARG A 231 -2.72 -18.39 12.03
C ARG A 231 -2.87 -16.93 12.41
N MET A 232 -2.30 -16.03 11.60
CA MET A 232 -2.32 -14.58 11.82
C MET A 232 -2.98 -13.89 10.62
N VAL A 233 -3.81 -12.89 10.89
CA VAL A 233 -4.50 -12.13 9.84
C VAL A 233 -3.53 -11.12 9.25
N ALA A 234 -3.12 -11.32 8.00
CA ALA A 234 -2.48 -10.28 7.19
C ALA A 234 -3.54 -9.45 6.47
N PHE A 235 -3.38 -8.13 6.48
CA PHE A 235 -4.39 -7.21 5.96
C PHE A 235 -3.81 -6.08 5.10
N GLY A 236 -2.53 -6.16 4.74
CA GLY A 236 -1.90 -5.13 3.93
C GLY A 236 -0.42 -5.33 3.74
N ARG A 237 0.25 -4.28 3.27
CA ARG A 237 1.70 -4.27 3.05
C ARG A 237 2.29 -2.87 3.12
N VAL A 238 3.57 -2.80 3.44
CA VAL A 238 4.41 -1.63 3.24
C VAL A 238 4.64 -1.46 1.73
N VAL A 239 4.26 -0.30 1.20
CA VAL A 239 4.53 0.06 -0.21
C VAL A 239 5.78 0.93 -0.35
N GLU A 240 6.13 1.70 0.68
CA GLU A 240 7.33 2.55 0.76
C GLU A 240 7.95 2.55 2.15
N GLY A 241 9.27 2.75 2.20
CA GLY A 241 10.03 2.76 3.45
C GLY A 241 10.36 1.35 3.96
N LEU A 242 10.48 0.36 3.07
CA LEU A 242 10.90 -1.00 3.48
C LEU A 242 12.32 -0.98 4.07
N ASN A 243 13.19 -0.08 3.57
CA ASN A 243 14.50 0.19 4.17
C ASN A 243 14.42 0.73 5.59
N THR A 244 13.40 1.54 5.91
CA THR A 244 13.13 1.98 7.28
C THR A 244 12.77 0.80 8.16
N ILE A 245 11.93 -0.12 7.69
CA ILE A 245 11.56 -1.33 8.42
C ILE A 245 12.79 -2.23 8.68
N ARG A 246 13.69 -2.37 7.70
CA ARG A 246 14.98 -3.08 7.89
C ARG A 246 15.91 -2.37 8.86
N ALA A 247 15.96 -1.03 8.83
CA ALA A 247 16.74 -0.26 9.79
C ALA A 247 16.21 -0.51 11.22
N VAL A 248 14.88 -0.58 11.40
CA VAL A 248 14.27 -0.96 12.67
C VAL A 248 14.65 -2.38 13.09
N SER A 249 14.73 -3.35 12.18
CA SER A 249 15.14 -4.72 12.56
C SER A 249 16.61 -4.82 12.97
N ASN A 250 17.45 -3.89 12.51
CA ASN A 250 18.88 -3.88 12.80
C ASN A 250 19.24 -3.10 14.07
N VAL A 251 18.26 -2.51 14.76
CA VAL A 251 18.52 -1.86 16.05
C VAL A 251 18.97 -2.89 17.07
N GLN A 252 19.87 -2.48 17.97
CA GLN A 252 20.29 -3.32 19.07
C GLN A 252 19.07 -3.69 19.93
N HIS A 253 18.93 -4.96 20.26
CA HIS A 253 17.82 -5.46 21.06
C HIS A 253 18.29 -6.58 22.00
N LEU A 254 17.67 -6.67 23.17
CA LEU A 254 17.89 -7.72 24.16
C LEU A 254 16.58 -8.46 24.37
N ASN A 255 16.59 -9.79 24.26
CA ASN A 255 15.38 -10.61 24.35
C ASN A 255 14.25 -10.10 23.46
N GLN A 256 14.59 -9.79 22.20
CA GLN A 256 13.69 -9.22 21.18
C GLN A 256 13.16 -7.82 21.50
N ARG A 257 13.59 -7.16 22.57
CA ARG A 257 13.18 -5.78 22.89
C ARG A 257 14.24 -4.78 22.45
N PRO A 258 13.91 -3.79 21.60
CA PRO A 258 14.84 -2.71 21.24
C PRO A 258 15.41 -2.03 22.48
N VAL A 259 16.73 -1.78 22.46
CA VAL A 259 17.43 -0.97 23.47
C VAL A 259 17.10 0.50 23.24
N ASP A 260 17.22 0.94 21.99
CA ASP A 260 16.82 2.27 21.57
C ASP A 260 15.31 2.35 21.31
N ASN A 261 14.75 3.52 21.61
CA ASN A 261 13.34 3.78 21.32
C ASN A 261 13.13 3.84 19.80
N VAL A 262 12.18 3.03 19.32
CA VAL A 262 11.66 3.11 17.95
C VAL A 262 10.21 3.56 18.05
N LEU A 263 9.92 4.78 17.59
CA LEU A 263 8.62 5.42 17.76
C LEU A 263 7.95 5.71 16.43
N ILE A 264 6.64 5.51 16.37
CA ILE A 264 5.79 6.06 15.31
C ILE A 264 5.42 7.47 15.74
N THR A 265 6.14 8.49 15.26
CA THR A 265 5.94 9.87 15.70
C THR A 265 4.73 10.52 15.07
N LYS A 266 4.36 10.10 13.85
CA LYS A 266 3.15 10.52 13.16
C LYS A 266 2.48 9.32 12.50
N SER A 267 1.16 9.33 12.51
CA SER A 267 0.32 8.37 11.80
C SER A 267 -0.91 9.09 11.30
N GLN A 268 -1.27 8.90 10.03
CA GLN A 268 -2.46 9.53 9.42
C GLN A 268 -2.83 8.91 8.07
N ASN A 269 -4.05 9.20 7.61
CA ASN A 269 -4.47 8.96 6.22
C ASN A 269 -3.52 9.67 5.26
N TYR A 270 -2.90 8.92 4.36
CA TYR A 270 -1.92 9.45 3.44
C TYR A 270 -2.55 10.29 2.32
N LEU A 271 -3.74 9.92 1.86
CA LEU A 271 -4.41 10.64 0.78
C LEU A 271 -4.75 12.09 1.20
N SER A 272 -5.13 12.31 2.46
CA SER A 272 -5.36 13.68 2.96
C SER A 272 -4.08 14.53 3.03
N VAL A 273 -2.90 13.90 3.09
CA VAL A 273 -1.61 14.60 3.05
C VAL A 273 -1.26 15.01 1.63
N LEU A 274 -1.49 14.13 0.67
CA LEU A 274 -1.21 14.38 -0.75
C LEU A 274 -2.22 15.35 -1.37
N MET A 275 -3.47 15.33 -0.90
CA MET A 275 -4.58 16.11 -1.45
C MET A 275 -5.33 16.90 -0.36
N PRO A 276 -4.68 17.88 0.29
CA PRO A 276 -5.29 18.63 1.40
C PRO A 276 -6.57 19.38 0.99
N ALA A 277 -6.61 19.96 -0.22
CA ALA A 277 -7.75 20.73 -0.72
C ALA A 277 -9.04 19.91 -0.91
N VAL A 278 -8.94 18.59 -1.17
CA VAL A 278 -10.12 17.72 -1.28
C VAL A 278 -10.74 17.46 0.10
N SER A 279 -9.92 17.47 1.16
CA SER A 279 -10.37 17.24 2.54
C SER A 279 -11.11 18.44 3.17
N GLU A 280 -10.83 19.66 2.72
CA GLU A 280 -11.46 20.91 3.22
C GLU A 280 -12.86 21.19 2.63
N SER A 281 -13.27 20.44 1.60
CA SER A 281 -14.60 20.57 0.98
C SER A 281 -15.72 19.82 1.74
N ARG A 282 -15.40 19.18 2.87
CA ARG A 282 -16.43 18.65 3.80
C ARG A 282 -17.03 19.79 4.62
N PRO A 283 -18.37 19.89 4.74
CA PRO A 283 -19.00 20.95 5.51
C PRO A 283 -18.46 20.97 6.95
N LYS A 284 -18.07 22.18 7.40
CA LYS A 284 -17.52 22.46 8.72
C LYS A 284 -18.37 21.79 9.80
N SER A 285 -17.76 20.93 10.63
CA SER A 285 -18.44 20.33 11.77
C SER A 285 -18.88 21.43 12.74
N TYR A 286 -20.15 21.39 13.13
CA TYR A 286 -20.68 22.13 14.27
C TYR A 286 -19.79 21.88 15.50
N LYS A 287 -19.10 22.92 15.97
CA LYS A 287 -18.54 22.94 17.32
C LYS A 287 -19.61 23.41 18.30
N ASP A 288 -19.53 22.80 19.49
CA ASP A 288 -20.13 23.17 20.77
C ASP A 288 -21.65 23.09 20.88
N GLN A 289 -22.13 21.95 21.37
CA GLN A 289 -22.96 21.89 22.58
C GLN A 289 -23.18 20.43 23.06
N GLY A 290 -22.79 20.16 24.30
CA GLY A 290 -23.44 19.20 25.20
C GLY A 290 -23.38 17.72 24.84
N ALA A 291 -22.52 16.97 25.54
CA ALA A 291 -22.61 15.52 25.61
C ALA A 291 -23.97 15.08 26.17
N SER A 292 -24.85 14.49 25.34
CA SER A 292 -25.81 13.46 25.75
C SER A 292 -26.50 12.79 24.55
N LYS A 293 -26.56 11.45 24.58
CA LYS A 293 -27.46 10.54 23.84
C LYS A 293 -27.52 10.56 22.29
N LEU A 294 -26.91 11.51 21.58
CA LEU A 294 -26.95 11.54 20.10
C LEU A 294 -25.82 10.78 19.38
N GLU A 295 -24.70 10.43 20.03
CA GLU A 295 -23.55 9.80 19.35
C GLU A 295 -23.76 8.33 18.92
N ASN A 296 -24.67 7.57 19.55
CA ASN A 296 -24.92 6.18 19.14
C ASN A 296 -25.81 6.09 17.89
N ALA A 297 -26.75 7.02 17.73
CA ALA A 297 -27.65 7.05 16.58
C ALA A 297 -26.89 7.31 15.27
N ASP A 298 -25.83 8.14 15.31
CA ASP A 298 -25.05 8.48 14.13
C ASP A 298 -24.12 7.34 13.69
N LEU A 299 -23.58 6.56 14.63
CA LEU A 299 -22.77 5.39 14.32
C LEU A 299 -23.62 4.23 13.79
N ASP A 300 -24.78 3.95 14.39
CA ASP A 300 -25.70 2.91 13.92
C ASP A 300 -26.26 3.25 12.52
N THR A 301 -26.48 4.54 12.24
CA THR A 301 -26.89 5.02 10.92
C THR A 301 -25.77 4.86 9.88
N LEU A 302 -24.52 5.14 10.26
CA LEU A 302 -23.35 4.92 9.39
C LEU A 302 -23.08 3.43 9.13
N ILE A 303 -23.24 2.57 10.14
CA ILE A 303 -23.14 1.12 10.01
C ILE A 303 -24.24 0.61 9.07
N SER A 304 -25.49 1.00 9.30
CA SER A 304 -26.63 0.60 8.45
C SER A 304 -26.46 1.05 7.00
N ARG A 305 -25.96 2.27 6.78
CA ARG A 305 -25.69 2.79 5.43
C ARG A 305 -24.55 2.03 4.75
N ARG A 306 -23.54 1.62 5.51
CA ARG A 306 -22.44 0.80 4.99
C ARG A 306 -22.89 -0.62 4.66
N GLU A 307 -23.71 -1.24 5.50
CA GLU A 307 -24.29 -2.56 5.23
C GLU A 307 -25.16 -2.54 3.97
N ALA A 308 -25.93 -1.47 3.75
CA ALA A 308 -26.70 -1.30 2.52
C ALA A 308 -25.80 -1.23 1.28
N ILE A 309 -24.68 -0.47 1.34
CA ILE A 309 -23.71 -0.38 0.23
C ILE A 309 -23.04 -1.74 -0.03
N VAL A 310 -22.67 -2.48 1.01
CA VAL A 310 -22.07 -3.82 0.87
C VAL A 310 -23.06 -4.77 0.18
N LYS A 311 -24.33 -4.74 0.58
CA LYS A 311 -25.37 -5.57 -0.04
C LYS A 311 -25.61 -5.22 -1.51
N GLU A 312 -25.53 -3.94 -1.86
CA GLU A 312 -25.64 -3.47 -3.25
C GLU A 312 -24.45 -3.98 -4.09
N ILE A 313 -23.22 -3.90 -3.57
CA ILE A 313 -22.01 -4.43 -4.22
C ILE A 313 -22.12 -5.95 -4.44
N GLU A 314 -22.62 -6.69 -3.45
CA GLU A 314 -22.82 -8.14 -3.57
C GLU A 314 -23.86 -8.48 -4.65
N SER A 315 -24.95 -7.72 -4.74
CA SER A 315 -25.96 -7.87 -5.79
C SER A 315 -25.36 -7.63 -7.18
N THR A 316 -24.62 -6.54 -7.36
CA THR A 316 -23.94 -6.24 -8.64
C THR A 316 -22.94 -7.32 -9.01
N ARG A 317 -22.24 -7.90 -8.03
CA ARG A 317 -21.30 -9.00 -8.27
C ARG A 317 -22.01 -10.27 -8.74
N GLN A 318 -23.17 -10.59 -8.19
CA GLN A 318 -23.99 -11.72 -8.63
C GLN A 318 -24.51 -11.51 -10.06
N GLU A 319 -25.00 -10.31 -10.39
CA GLU A 319 -25.43 -9.97 -11.75
C GLU A 319 -24.28 -10.09 -12.75
N LEU A 320 -23.08 -9.61 -12.40
CA LEU A 320 -21.91 -9.73 -13.26
C LEU A 320 -21.54 -11.19 -13.51
N GLU A 321 -21.66 -12.05 -12.50
CA GLU A 321 -21.38 -13.48 -12.63
C GLU A 321 -22.41 -14.18 -13.53
N GLN A 322 -23.70 -13.82 -13.41
CA GLN A 322 -24.74 -14.29 -14.33
C GLN A 322 -24.47 -13.84 -15.77
N GLN A 323 -24.04 -12.59 -15.97
CA GLN A 323 -23.69 -12.10 -17.30
C GLN A 323 -22.48 -12.85 -17.90
N LYS A 324 -21.50 -13.25 -17.10
CA LYS A 324 -20.38 -14.08 -17.58
C LYS A 324 -20.87 -15.45 -18.03
N ILE A 325 -21.71 -16.12 -17.23
CA ILE A 325 -22.29 -17.42 -17.58
C ILE A 325 -23.06 -17.33 -18.89
N LEU A 326 -23.89 -16.29 -19.05
CA LEU A 326 -24.66 -16.06 -20.27
C LEU A 326 -23.74 -15.84 -21.49
N ARG A 327 -22.65 -15.07 -21.33
CA ARG A 327 -21.67 -14.87 -22.41
C ARG A 327 -20.97 -16.16 -22.81
N THR A 328 -20.62 -17.02 -21.84
CA THR A 328 -20.04 -18.33 -22.12
C THR A 328 -21.02 -19.21 -22.90
N MET A 329 -22.29 -19.28 -22.47
CA MET A 329 -23.33 -20.03 -23.18
C MET A 329 -23.53 -19.53 -24.62
N ILE A 330 -23.57 -18.22 -24.83
CA ILE A 330 -23.68 -17.64 -26.18
C ILE A 330 -22.46 -17.99 -27.03
N SER A 331 -21.26 -17.94 -26.46
CA SER A 331 -20.02 -18.32 -27.15
C SER A 331 -20.03 -19.78 -27.58
N ASP A 332 -20.50 -20.68 -26.71
CA ASP A 332 -20.60 -22.12 -26.99
C ASP A 332 -21.64 -22.40 -28.08
N MET A 333 -22.80 -21.73 -28.03
CA MET A 333 -23.83 -21.82 -29.09
C MET A 333 -23.32 -21.35 -30.45
N ILE A 334 -22.55 -20.25 -30.48
CA ILE A 334 -21.95 -19.76 -31.73
C ILE A 334 -20.93 -20.75 -32.27
N ALA A 335 -20.13 -21.38 -31.39
CA ALA A 335 -19.15 -22.39 -31.78
C ALA A 335 -19.82 -23.65 -32.38
N GLU A 336 -20.93 -24.11 -31.79
CA GLU A 336 -21.73 -25.22 -32.33
C GLU A 336 -22.38 -24.90 -33.68
N MET A 337 -22.84 -23.65 -33.89
CA MET A 337 -23.40 -23.22 -35.18
C MET A 337 -22.37 -23.08 -36.30
N MET A 338 -21.08 -22.95 -35.96
CA MET A 338 -19.98 -22.78 -36.90
C MET A 338 -19.22 -24.09 -37.21
N ALA A 339 -19.60 -25.21 -36.57
CA ALA A 339 -19.05 -26.55 -36.76
C ALA A 339 -19.90 -27.40 -37.73
#